data_AF-A0A3D3UMR2-F1
#
_entry.id   AF-A0A3D3UMR2-F1
#
_cell.length_a   1.000
_cell.length_b   1.000
_cell.length_c   1.000
_cell.angle_alpha   90.00
_cell.angle_beta   90.00
_cell.angle_gamma   90.00
#
_symmetry.space_group_name_H-M   'P 1'
#
loop_
_entity.id
_entity.type
_entity.pdbx_description
1 polymer ?
#
loop_
_entity_poly.entity_id
_entity_poly.type
_entity_poly.pdbx_seq_one_letter_code
_entity_poly.pdbx_strand_id
1 'polypeptide(L)'
;YISPNSSQKTYVRLGYASTIALLIIGVLVGLRMQSIDHVTKWIAAALYGGYVIPNLLKWHWWRFNGYGYFAGMIAGVAGGLLFSKIVPVLVEQLPPAFGLLPPALLSFPFIIVVSALASIIVCLKTPPEKDEVLESFYRTVRPWGFWKPVYRSLLEKYPNLKANTNFRRDAFNVAVGIVWQLTLNIIPICIIIGQYRTMWISIVVLAVTSVIMKFTWYDKLGPGEMYMTEDE
;
A
#
# COMPACT_ATOMS: atom_id res chain seq x y z
N TYR A 1 -20.54 -11.49 -11.27
CA TYR A 1 -21.65 -11.42 -10.29
C TYR A 1 -23.02 -11.21 -10.94
N ILE A 2 -23.24 -10.19 -11.78
CA ILE A 2 -24.58 -9.91 -12.34
C ILE A 2 -24.94 -10.80 -13.55
N SER A 3 -23.99 -11.15 -14.43
CA SER A 3 -24.23 -12.09 -15.55
C SER A 3 -22.93 -12.75 -16.05
N PRO A 4 -22.40 -13.77 -15.33
CA PRO A 4 -21.06 -14.32 -15.56
C PRO A 4 -20.80 -14.87 -16.98
N ASN A 5 -21.85 -15.32 -17.69
CA ASN A 5 -21.73 -15.90 -19.04
C ASN A 5 -22.15 -14.96 -20.18
N SER A 6 -22.11 -13.64 -19.97
CA SER A 6 -22.43 -12.68 -21.03
C SER A 6 -21.34 -12.58 -22.09
N SER A 7 -21.73 -12.19 -23.31
CA SER A 7 -20.76 -11.94 -24.39
C SER A 7 -19.74 -10.87 -24.00
N GLN A 8 -18.49 -11.00 -24.44
CA GLN A 8 -17.42 -10.03 -24.19
C GLN A 8 -17.81 -8.60 -24.62
N LYS A 9 -18.60 -8.47 -25.71
CA LYS A 9 -19.15 -7.20 -26.19
C LYS A 9 -20.12 -6.55 -25.19
N THR A 10 -20.81 -7.34 -24.38
CA THR A 10 -21.70 -6.84 -23.32
C THR A 10 -20.87 -6.30 -22.16
N TYR A 11 -19.81 -6.99 -21.75
CA TYR A 11 -18.91 -6.50 -20.70
C TYR A 11 -18.20 -5.21 -21.09
N VAL A 12 -17.75 -5.08 -22.35
CA VAL A 12 -17.14 -3.84 -22.83
C VAL A 12 -18.15 -2.68 -22.82
N ARG A 13 -19.39 -2.91 -23.27
CA ARG A 13 -20.45 -1.89 -23.22
C ARG A 13 -20.80 -1.47 -21.80
N LEU A 14 -20.87 -2.44 -20.87
CA LEU A 14 -21.08 -2.15 -19.45
C LEU A 14 -19.90 -1.36 -18.87
N GLY A 15 -18.67 -1.71 -19.25
CA GLY A 15 -17.47 -0.95 -18.90
C GLY A 15 -17.56 0.50 -19.35
N TYR A 16 -17.91 0.75 -20.61
CA TYR A 16 -18.13 2.12 -21.11
C TYR A 16 -19.24 2.84 -20.34
N ALA A 17 -20.37 2.17 -20.08
CA ALA A 17 -21.46 2.76 -19.30
C ALA A 17 -21.01 3.14 -17.88
N SER A 18 -20.26 2.27 -17.20
CA SER A 18 -19.69 2.56 -15.88
C SER A 18 -18.68 3.71 -15.92
N THR A 19 -17.79 3.75 -16.92
CA THR A 19 -16.83 4.86 -17.08
C THR A 19 -17.55 6.19 -17.33
N ILE A 20 -18.56 6.21 -18.20
CA ILE A 20 -19.36 7.42 -18.48
C ILE A 20 -20.10 7.87 -17.21
N ALA A 21 -20.72 6.93 -16.49
CA ALA A 21 -21.41 7.24 -15.24
C ALA A 21 -20.45 7.84 -14.19
N LEU A 22 -19.27 7.23 -14.01
CA LEU A 22 -18.23 7.75 -13.12
C LEU A 22 -17.74 9.13 -13.55
N LEU A 23 -17.60 9.37 -14.85
CA LEU A 23 -17.20 10.67 -15.40
C LEU A 23 -18.26 11.74 -15.11
N ILE A 24 -19.54 11.45 -15.35
CA ILE A 24 -20.64 12.37 -15.05
C ILE A 24 -20.67 12.70 -13.55
N ILE A 25 -20.58 11.69 -12.69
CA ILE A 25 -20.55 11.90 -11.23
C ILE A 25 -19.32 12.75 -10.85
N GLY A 26 -18.15 12.45 -11.40
CA GLY A 26 -16.92 13.19 -11.17
C GLY A 26 -17.03 14.66 -11.55
N VAL A 27 -17.62 14.97 -12.72
CA VAL A 27 -17.87 16.34 -13.17
C VAL A 27 -18.85 17.05 -12.25
N LEU A 28 -19.97 16.42 -11.88
CA LEU A 28 -20.97 17.03 -11.00
C LEU A 28 -20.39 17.36 -9.61
N VAL A 29 -19.59 16.45 -9.04
CA VAL A 29 -18.88 16.69 -7.78
C VAL A 29 -17.82 17.77 -7.93
N GLY A 30 -17.07 17.75 -9.03
CA GLY A 30 -16.05 18.76 -9.34
C GLY A 30 -16.61 20.18 -9.45
N LEU A 31 -17.79 20.34 -10.06
CA LEU A 31 -18.48 21.63 -10.15
C LEU A 31 -18.95 22.17 -8.78
N ARG A 32 -19.04 21.30 -7.77
CA ARG A 32 -19.42 21.65 -6.39
C ARG A 32 -18.21 21.81 -5.46
N MET A 33 -16.99 21.52 -5.92
CA MET A 33 -15.79 21.64 -5.11
C MET A 33 -15.38 23.10 -4.94
N GLN A 34 -15.31 23.56 -3.69
CA GLN A 34 -14.87 24.92 -3.36
C GLN A 34 -13.35 25.04 -3.21
N SER A 35 -12.65 23.95 -2.86
CA SER A 35 -11.19 23.95 -2.70
C SER A 35 -10.60 22.62 -3.14
N ILE A 36 -9.76 22.67 -4.18
CA ILE A 36 -8.99 21.52 -4.65
C ILE A 36 -7.97 21.12 -3.58
N ASP A 37 -7.27 22.09 -3.00
CA ASP A 37 -6.24 21.85 -1.97
C ASP A 37 -6.80 21.05 -0.77
N HIS A 38 -7.95 21.46 -0.24
CA HIS A 38 -8.56 20.79 0.90
C HIS A 38 -8.98 19.35 0.56
N VAL A 39 -9.64 19.15 -0.59
CA VAL A 39 -10.08 17.82 -1.01
C VAL A 39 -8.88 16.92 -1.30
N THR A 40 -7.85 17.41 -1.97
CA THR A 40 -6.63 16.63 -2.24
C THR A 40 -5.94 16.23 -0.95
N LYS A 41 -5.77 17.14 0.02
CA LYS A 41 -5.19 16.82 1.34
C LYS A 41 -6.04 15.80 2.09
N TRP A 42 -7.36 15.94 2.05
CA TRP A 42 -8.27 15.02 2.70
C TRP A 42 -8.23 13.62 2.08
N ILE A 43 -8.33 13.52 0.75
CA ILE A 43 -8.22 12.24 0.02
C ILE A 43 -6.87 11.59 0.34
N ALA A 44 -5.78 12.35 0.24
CA ALA A 44 -4.45 11.84 0.54
C ALA A 44 -4.36 11.30 1.98
N ALA A 45 -4.75 12.07 2.99
CA ALA A 45 -4.65 11.64 4.38
C ALA A 45 -5.59 10.47 4.72
N ALA A 46 -6.86 10.53 4.30
CA ALA A 46 -7.87 9.53 4.61
C ALA A 46 -7.62 8.20 3.88
N LEU A 47 -7.36 8.24 2.57
CA LEU A 47 -7.13 7.02 1.80
C LEU A 47 -5.80 6.37 2.15
N TYR A 48 -4.70 7.15 2.23
CA TYR A 48 -3.40 6.55 2.60
C TYR A 48 -3.43 6.01 4.03
N GLY A 49 -4.07 6.70 4.98
CA GLY A 49 -4.17 6.24 6.36
C GLY A 49 -4.86 4.88 6.49
N GLY A 50 -5.94 4.66 5.74
CA GLY A 50 -6.63 3.38 5.67
C GLY A 50 -5.92 2.30 4.85
N TYR A 51 -5.00 2.69 3.97
CA TYR A 51 -4.32 1.79 3.04
C TYR A 51 -3.02 1.19 3.60
N VAL A 52 -2.28 1.95 4.40
CA VAL A 52 -0.93 1.56 4.86
C VAL A 52 -0.95 0.24 5.61
N ILE A 53 -1.82 0.08 6.63
CA ILE A 53 -1.78 -1.10 7.50
C ILE A 53 -2.21 -2.40 6.77
N PRO A 54 -3.35 -2.45 6.06
CA PRO A 54 -3.72 -3.63 5.29
C PRO A 54 -2.64 -4.06 4.28
N ASN A 55 -1.93 -3.10 3.69
CA ASN A 55 -0.87 -3.39 2.72
C ASN A 55 0.44 -3.82 3.36
N LEU A 56 0.71 -3.46 4.62
CA LEU A 56 1.84 -3.99 5.36
C LEU A 56 1.55 -5.38 5.89
N LEU A 57 0.39 -5.59 6.52
CA LEU A 57 0.03 -6.85 7.16
C LEU A 57 -0.06 -8.02 6.17
N LYS A 58 -0.55 -7.79 4.95
CA LYS A 58 -0.66 -8.85 3.92
C LYS A 58 0.67 -9.52 3.57
N TRP A 59 1.80 -8.80 3.71
CA TRP A 59 3.12 -9.35 3.42
C TRP A 59 3.78 -9.97 4.66
N HIS A 60 3.46 -9.48 5.86
CA HIS A 60 4.20 -9.82 7.07
C HIS A 60 3.47 -10.79 8.00
N TRP A 61 2.18 -11.07 7.77
CA TRP A 61 1.39 -11.93 8.64
C TRP A 61 0.62 -12.99 7.84
N TRP A 62 1.00 -14.26 8.03
CA TRP A 62 0.44 -15.40 7.30
C TRP A 62 -1.09 -15.57 7.39
N ARG A 63 -1.70 -15.14 8.51
CA ARG A 63 -3.14 -15.27 8.74
C ARG A 63 -3.95 -14.17 8.05
N PHE A 64 -3.30 -13.11 7.57
CA PHE A 64 -3.99 -11.97 7.00
C PHE A 64 -4.69 -12.34 5.70
N ASN A 65 -6.03 -12.22 5.69
CA ASN A 65 -6.89 -12.63 4.59
C ASN A 65 -7.58 -11.44 3.93
N GLY A 66 -8.26 -11.70 2.79
CA GLY A 66 -8.96 -10.67 2.02
C GLY A 66 -10.04 -9.93 2.81
N TYR A 67 -10.70 -10.59 3.77
CA TYR A 67 -11.71 -9.95 4.63
C TYR A 67 -11.11 -8.92 5.57
N GLY A 68 -9.99 -9.25 6.23
CA GLY A 68 -9.25 -8.32 7.07
C GLY A 68 -8.70 -7.14 6.28
N TYR A 69 -8.24 -7.38 5.05
CA TYR A 69 -7.81 -6.31 4.14
C TYR A 69 -8.96 -5.34 3.84
N PHE A 70 -10.11 -5.87 3.41
CA PHE A 70 -11.28 -5.06 3.07
C PHE A 70 -11.84 -4.28 4.27
N ALA A 71 -11.94 -4.93 5.43
CA ALA A 71 -12.42 -4.30 6.65
C ALA A 71 -11.53 -3.13 7.10
N GLY A 72 -10.21 -3.28 7.05
CA GLY A 72 -9.29 -2.20 7.40
C GLY A 72 -9.32 -1.03 6.43
N MET A 73 -9.48 -1.31 5.13
CA MET A 73 -9.65 -0.27 4.11
C MET A 73 -10.92 0.54 4.35
N ILE A 74 -12.06 -0.12 4.58
CA ILE A 74 -13.33 0.55 4.87
C ILE A 74 -13.25 1.33 6.18
N ALA A 75 -12.75 0.71 7.25
CA ALA A 75 -12.63 1.36 8.55
C ALA A 75 -11.68 2.57 8.51
N GLY A 76 -10.63 2.50 7.69
CA GLY A 76 -9.73 3.62 7.45
C GLY A 76 -10.39 4.77 6.71
N VAL A 77 -11.16 4.50 5.64
CA VAL A 77 -11.92 5.52 4.92
C VAL A 77 -13.01 6.13 5.81
N ALA A 78 -13.76 5.29 6.53
CA ALA A 78 -14.78 5.74 7.48
C ALA A 78 -14.15 6.57 8.62
N GLY A 79 -13.01 6.12 9.14
CA GLY A 79 -12.21 6.86 10.10
C GLY A 79 -11.77 8.21 9.54
N GLY A 80 -11.27 8.27 8.32
CA GLY A 80 -10.89 9.53 7.67
C GLY A 80 -12.05 10.50 7.47
N LEU A 81 -13.25 9.99 7.18
CA LEU A 81 -14.47 10.81 7.10
C LEU A 81 -14.90 11.36 8.47
N LEU A 82 -14.84 10.53 9.52
CA LEU A 82 -15.24 10.89 10.88
C LEU A 82 -14.23 11.83 11.53
N PHE A 83 -12.94 11.46 11.52
CA PHE A 83 -11.88 12.25 12.14
C PHE A 83 -11.61 13.56 11.41
N SER A 84 -11.88 13.67 10.10
CA SER A 84 -11.79 14.97 9.40
C SER A 84 -12.75 16.03 9.97
N LYS A 85 -13.83 15.64 10.65
CA LYS A 85 -14.77 16.57 11.31
C LYS A 85 -14.44 16.81 12.78
N ILE A 86 -13.83 15.82 13.44
CA ILE A 86 -13.59 15.84 14.90
C ILE A 86 -12.22 16.44 15.23
N VAL A 87 -11.20 16.16 14.42
CA VAL A 87 -9.81 16.58 14.69
C VAL A 87 -9.62 18.09 14.72
N PRO A 88 -10.25 18.92 13.87
CA PRO A 88 -10.14 20.38 14.01
C PRO A 88 -10.54 20.89 15.41
N VAL A 89 -11.58 20.31 16.01
CA VAL A 89 -12.07 20.66 17.35
C VAL A 89 -11.12 20.19 18.45
N LEU A 90 -10.51 19.01 18.29
CA LEU A 90 -9.51 18.50 19.24
C LEU A 90 -8.18 19.24 19.15
N VAL A 91 -7.79 19.72 17.97
CA VAL A 91 -6.55 20.48 17.74
C VAL A 91 -6.58 21.84 18.43
N GLU A 92 -7.75 22.48 18.54
CA GLU A 92 -7.92 23.71 19.35
C GLU A 92 -7.62 23.50 20.85
N GLN A 93 -7.69 22.25 21.33
CA GLN A 93 -7.40 21.90 22.73
C GLN A 93 -5.99 21.33 22.95
N LEU A 94 -5.21 21.14 21.88
CA LEU A 94 -3.86 20.57 21.94
C LEU A 94 -2.79 21.66 22.16
N PRO A 95 -1.64 21.33 22.78
CA PRO A 95 -0.57 22.29 23.01
C PRO A 95 -0.08 22.96 21.72
N PRO A 96 0.39 24.23 21.76
CA PRO A 96 0.78 25.01 20.57
C PRO A 96 1.82 24.32 19.67
N ALA A 97 2.64 23.43 20.23
CA ALA A 97 3.63 22.64 19.50
C ALA A 97 3.02 21.75 18.39
N PHE A 98 1.77 21.31 18.55
CA PHE A 98 1.06 20.51 17.54
C PHE A 98 0.34 21.35 16.47
N GLY A 99 0.18 22.67 16.70
CA GLY A 99 -0.46 23.59 15.76
C GLY A 99 0.35 23.89 14.48
N LEU A 100 1.61 23.44 14.41
CA LEU A 100 2.49 23.60 13.25
C LEU A 100 2.22 22.55 12.15
N LEU A 101 1.53 21.46 12.46
CA LEU A 101 1.24 20.39 11.50
C LEU A 101 -0.16 20.57 10.89
N PRO A 102 -0.35 20.26 9.59
CA PRO A 102 -1.68 20.27 8.99
C PRO A 102 -2.64 19.36 9.77
N PRO A 103 -3.88 19.78 10.07
CA PRO A 103 -4.85 18.96 10.81
C PRO A 103 -5.08 17.57 10.20
N ALA A 104 -5.01 17.47 8.86
CA ALA A 104 -5.10 16.20 8.14
C ALA A 104 -3.97 15.22 8.51
N LEU A 105 -2.77 15.72 8.81
CA LEU A 105 -1.63 14.90 9.22
C LEU A 105 -1.79 14.40 10.67
N LEU A 106 -2.43 15.20 11.54
CA LEU A 106 -2.70 14.81 12.92
C LEU A 106 -3.79 13.72 13.02
N SER A 107 -4.73 13.69 12.08
CA SER A 107 -5.72 12.62 11.96
C SER A 107 -5.12 11.27 11.56
N PHE A 108 -3.97 11.28 10.88
CA PHE A 108 -3.39 10.11 10.22
C PHE A 108 -3.06 8.94 11.18
N PRO A 109 -2.40 9.16 12.34
CA PRO A 109 -2.17 8.08 13.31
C PRO A 109 -3.46 7.43 13.84
N PHE A 110 -4.50 8.21 14.09
CA PHE A 110 -5.79 7.69 14.56
C PHE A 110 -6.47 6.82 13.49
N ILE A 111 -6.44 7.26 12.24
CA ILE A 111 -6.97 6.48 11.10
C ILE A 111 -6.22 5.16 10.96
N ILE A 112 -4.89 5.19 11.08
CA ILE A 112 -4.05 3.99 11.07
C ILE A 112 -4.44 3.02 12.18
N VAL A 113 -4.64 3.51 13.41
CA VAL A 113 -5.03 2.65 14.55
C VAL A 113 -6.39 2.02 14.32
N VAL A 114 -7.39 2.79 13.88
CA VAL A 114 -8.74 2.27 13.60
C VAL A 114 -8.71 1.24 12.46
N SER A 115 -7.99 1.55 11.38
CA SER A 115 -7.80 0.63 10.26
C SER A 115 -7.11 -0.67 10.71
N ALA A 116 -6.06 -0.57 11.52
CA ALA A 116 -5.33 -1.71 12.07
C ALA A 116 -6.23 -2.60 12.93
N LEU A 117 -6.96 -2.01 13.88
CA LEU A 117 -7.87 -2.75 14.75
C LEU A 117 -8.96 -3.45 13.96
N ALA A 118 -9.61 -2.76 13.02
CA ALA A 118 -10.63 -3.38 12.17
C ALA A 118 -10.05 -4.52 11.33
N SER A 119 -8.89 -4.32 10.71
CA SER A 119 -8.18 -5.35 9.95
C SER A 119 -7.87 -6.58 10.78
N ILE A 120 -7.29 -6.40 11.97
CA ILE A 120 -6.88 -7.49 12.86
C ILE A 120 -8.11 -8.22 13.41
N ILE A 121 -9.10 -7.50 13.91
CA ILE A 121 -10.31 -8.09 14.50
C ILE A 121 -11.07 -8.93 13.46
N VAL A 122 -11.28 -8.39 12.25
CA VAL A 122 -11.98 -9.14 11.20
C VAL A 122 -11.15 -10.32 10.74
N CYS A 123 -9.85 -10.15 10.51
CA CYS A 123 -8.94 -11.23 10.13
C CYS A 123 -8.94 -12.39 11.15
N LEU A 124 -9.00 -12.09 12.45
CA LEU A 124 -9.05 -13.12 13.49
C LEU A 124 -10.40 -13.85 13.54
N LYS A 125 -11.49 -13.18 13.16
CA LYS A 125 -12.85 -13.74 13.12
C LYS A 125 -13.16 -14.50 11.83
N THR A 126 -12.42 -14.26 10.76
CA THR A 126 -12.59 -14.96 9.49
C THR A 126 -11.62 -16.13 9.37
N PRO A 127 -11.98 -17.19 8.61
CA PRO A 127 -11.08 -18.31 8.38
C PRO A 127 -9.81 -17.84 7.65
N PRO A 128 -8.65 -18.46 7.94
CA PRO A 128 -7.44 -18.22 7.15
C PRO A 128 -7.66 -18.65 5.69
N GLU A 129 -6.82 -18.15 4.80
CA GLU A 129 -6.78 -18.63 3.41
C GLU A 129 -6.36 -20.10 3.36
N LYS A 130 -6.70 -20.78 2.25
CA LYS A 130 -6.35 -22.19 2.05
C LYS A 130 -4.84 -22.41 2.14
N ASP A 131 -4.42 -23.50 2.79
CA ASP A 131 -3.01 -23.83 2.99
C ASP A 131 -2.24 -23.89 1.66
N GLU A 132 -2.84 -24.45 0.59
CA GLU A 132 -2.26 -24.51 -0.76
C GLU A 132 -1.85 -23.13 -1.31
N VAL A 133 -2.68 -22.10 -1.06
CA VAL A 133 -2.44 -20.72 -1.51
C VAL A 133 -1.32 -20.09 -0.68
N LEU A 134 -1.31 -20.34 0.64
CA LEU A 134 -0.28 -19.83 1.54
C LEU A 134 1.08 -20.48 1.25
N GLU A 135 1.10 -21.77 0.99
CA GLU A 135 2.28 -22.56 0.64
C GLU A 135 2.89 -22.09 -0.68
N SER A 136 2.08 -22.00 -1.75
CA SER A 136 2.54 -21.51 -3.06
C SER A 136 3.05 -20.08 -3.00
N PHE A 137 2.38 -19.21 -2.25
CA PHE A 137 2.84 -17.85 -2.01
C PHE A 137 4.19 -17.80 -1.27
N TYR A 138 4.34 -18.58 -0.19
CA TYR A 138 5.57 -18.60 0.60
C TYR A 138 6.75 -19.12 -0.22
N ARG A 139 6.55 -20.18 -1.02
CA ARG A 139 7.58 -20.74 -1.88
C ARG A 139 8.08 -19.73 -2.92
N THR A 140 7.15 -18.97 -3.52
CA THR A 140 7.44 -17.97 -4.55
C THR A 140 8.12 -16.72 -4.00
N VAL A 141 7.57 -16.13 -2.93
CA VAL A 141 7.93 -14.79 -2.45
C VAL A 141 8.96 -14.84 -1.31
N ARG A 142 8.94 -15.90 -0.50
CA ARG A 142 9.73 -16.05 0.74
C ARG A 142 9.69 -14.79 1.63
N PRO A 143 8.49 -14.35 2.04
CA PRO A 143 8.29 -13.11 2.77
C PRO A 143 8.92 -13.13 4.17
N TRP A 144 9.25 -11.95 4.70
CA TRP A 144 9.62 -11.80 6.12
C TRP A 144 8.38 -11.71 7.01
N GLY A 145 8.59 -11.90 8.32
CA GLY A 145 7.59 -11.69 9.35
C GLY A 145 7.09 -12.99 9.97
N PHE A 146 5.81 -13.02 10.33
CA PHE A 146 5.17 -14.14 10.99
C PHE A 146 4.73 -15.16 9.94
N TRP A 147 5.67 -15.96 9.42
CA TRP A 147 5.37 -17.04 8.47
C TRP A 147 5.88 -18.42 8.94
N LYS A 148 6.37 -18.49 10.19
CA LYS A 148 6.90 -19.73 10.79
C LYS A 148 5.95 -20.93 10.69
N PRO A 149 4.62 -20.81 10.88
CA PRO A 149 3.72 -21.97 10.77
C PRO A 149 3.69 -22.55 9.35
N VAL A 150 3.53 -21.70 8.34
CA VAL A 150 3.50 -22.11 6.92
C VAL A 150 4.85 -22.69 6.50
N TYR A 151 5.97 -22.07 6.93
CA TYR A 151 7.30 -22.58 6.64
C TYR A 151 7.54 -23.98 7.21
N ARG A 152 7.07 -24.26 8.44
CA ARG A 152 7.19 -25.59 9.04
C ARG A 152 6.41 -26.65 8.26
N SER A 153 5.18 -26.33 7.85
CA SER A 153 4.37 -27.24 7.02
C SER A 153 5.04 -27.51 5.67
N LEU A 154 5.70 -26.51 5.08
CA LEU A 154 6.47 -26.68 3.85
C LEU A 154 7.74 -27.52 4.02
N LEU A 155 8.43 -27.44 5.16
CA LEU A 155 9.64 -28.24 5.41
C LEU A 155 9.36 -29.74 5.45
N GLU A 156 8.16 -30.15 5.87
CA GLU A 156 7.73 -31.56 5.82
C GLU A 156 7.61 -32.07 4.37
N LYS A 157 7.24 -31.18 3.43
CA LYS A 157 7.07 -31.50 2.00
C LYS A 157 8.35 -31.27 1.19
N TYR A 158 9.17 -30.28 1.58
CA TYR A 158 10.37 -29.83 0.86
C TYR A 158 11.54 -29.59 1.83
N PRO A 159 12.34 -30.62 2.16
CA PRO A 159 13.42 -30.54 3.14
C PRO A 159 14.53 -29.53 2.78
N ASN A 160 14.71 -29.26 1.48
CA ASN A 160 15.73 -28.34 0.96
C ASN A 160 15.29 -26.87 0.95
N LEU A 161 14.07 -26.55 1.40
CA LEU A 161 13.53 -25.19 1.37
C LEU A 161 14.28 -24.26 2.35
N LYS A 162 15.03 -23.31 1.81
CA LYS A 162 15.74 -22.29 2.58
C LYS A 162 14.89 -21.01 2.73
N ALA A 163 14.66 -20.60 3.98
CA ALA A 163 14.05 -19.32 4.29
C ALA A 163 14.96 -18.14 3.86
N ASN A 164 14.36 -16.98 3.57
CA ASN A 164 15.11 -15.78 3.24
C ASN A 164 15.77 -15.18 4.50
N THR A 165 17.10 -15.11 4.53
CA THR A 165 17.91 -14.54 5.61
C THR A 165 18.45 -13.14 5.31
N ASN A 166 18.20 -12.60 4.11
CA ASN A 166 18.81 -11.36 3.62
C ASN A 166 18.15 -10.07 4.13
N PHE A 167 17.47 -10.11 5.28
CA PHE A 167 16.70 -8.98 5.83
C PHE A 167 17.47 -7.65 5.84
N ARG A 168 18.76 -7.66 6.20
CA ARG A 168 19.60 -6.44 6.19
C ARG A 168 19.72 -5.80 4.80
N ARG A 169 19.98 -6.62 3.78
CA ARG A 169 20.10 -6.16 2.40
C ARG A 169 18.77 -5.65 1.89
N ASP A 170 17.70 -6.34 2.23
CA ASP A 170 16.38 -5.98 1.75
C ASP A 170 15.84 -4.72 2.44
N ALA A 171 16.05 -4.56 3.74
CA ALA A 171 15.74 -3.33 4.46
C ALA A 171 16.54 -2.13 3.92
N PHE A 172 17.82 -2.33 3.58
CA PHE A 172 18.64 -1.31 2.90
C PHE A 172 18.04 -0.93 1.55
N ASN A 173 17.66 -1.91 0.73
CA ASN A 173 17.02 -1.67 -0.57
C ASN A 173 15.68 -0.93 -0.43
N VAL A 174 14.87 -1.25 0.59
CA VAL A 174 13.63 -0.52 0.89
C VAL A 174 13.92 0.94 1.24
N ALA A 175 14.92 1.21 2.09
CA ALA A 175 15.29 2.57 2.45
C ALA A 175 15.78 3.38 1.23
N VAL A 176 16.64 2.79 0.40
CA VAL A 176 17.10 3.41 -0.86
C VAL A 176 15.92 3.63 -1.81
N GLY A 177 15.00 2.66 -1.91
CA GLY A 177 13.80 2.73 -2.73
C GLY A 177 12.85 3.86 -2.31
N ILE A 178 12.70 4.12 -1.01
CA ILE A 178 11.92 5.26 -0.51
C ILE A 178 12.54 6.58 -0.98
N VAL A 179 13.87 6.75 -0.83
CA VAL A 179 14.56 7.96 -1.30
C VAL A 179 14.40 8.11 -2.81
N TRP A 180 14.61 7.03 -3.56
CA TRP A 180 14.41 6.99 -5.01
C TRP A 180 13.00 7.43 -5.42
N GLN A 181 11.95 6.86 -4.79
CA GLN A 181 10.56 7.21 -5.08
C GLN A 181 10.21 8.66 -4.70
N LEU A 182 10.76 9.18 -3.60
CA LEU A 182 10.58 10.58 -3.20
C LEU A 182 11.20 11.52 -4.24
N THR A 183 12.39 11.21 -4.77
CA THR A 183 13.02 12.06 -5.81
C THR A 183 12.17 12.16 -7.08
N LEU A 184 11.50 11.08 -7.49
CA LEU A 184 10.58 11.11 -8.64
C LEU A 184 9.41 12.07 -8.44
N ASN A 185 8.93 12.26 -7.22
CA ASN A 185 7.88 13.23 -6.91
C ASN A 185 8.42 14.66 -6.79
N ILE A 186 9.62 14.84 -6.24
CA ILE A 186 10.22 16.16 -6.03
C ILE A 186 10.60 16.83 -7.35
N ILE A 187 11.14 16.09 -8.31
CA ILE A 187 11.61 16.63 -9.60
C ILE A 187 10.52 17.46 -10.34
N PRO A 188 9.31 16.92 -10.63
CA PRO A 188 8.28 17.69 -11.32
C PRO A 188 7.80 18.90 -10.51
N ILE A 189 7.73 18.77 -9.18
CA ILE A 189 7.39 19.89 -8.29
C ILE A 189 8.42 21.01 -8.43
N CYS A 190 9.72 20.68 -8.39
CA CYS A 190 10.81 21.64 -8.55
C CYS A 190 10.81 22.35 -9.91
N ILE A 191 10.43 21.65 -10.98
CA ILE A 191 10.27 22.24 -12.32
C ILE A 191 9.18 23.31 -12.31
N ILE A 192 8.03 23.01 -11.71
CA ILE A 192 6.87 23.93 -11.66
C ILE A 192 7.19 25.18 -10.83
N ILE A 193 7.86 25.01 -9.67
CA ILE A 193 8.20 26.13 -8.79
C ILE A 193 9.47 26.89 -9.21
N GLY A 194 10.15 26.47 -10.29
CA GLY A 194 11.37 27.11 -10.79
C GLY A 194 12.63 26.87 -9.94
N GLN A 195 12.63 25.89 -9.03
CA GLN A 195 13.79 25.58 -8.17
C GLN A 195 14.76 24.60 -8.85
N TYR A 196 15.49 25.10 -9.85
CA TYR A 196 16.40 24.26 -10.65
C TYR A 196 17.57 23.65 -9.86
N ARG A 197 18.06 24.33 -8.81
CA ARG A 197 19.14 23.78 -7.97
C ARG A 197 18.69 22.49 -7.27
N THR A 198 17.52 22.53 -6.63
CA THR A 198 16.94 21.36 -5.96
C THR A 198 16.61 20.26 -6.96
N MET A 199 16.09 20.63 -8.14
CA MET A 199 15.84 19.68 -9.23
C MET A 199 17.09 18.90 -9.64
N TRP A 200 18.21 19.58 -9.90
CA TRP A 200 19.46 18.91 -10.29
C TRP A 200 20.00 18.01 -9.19
N ILE A 201 19.93 18.45 -7.92
CA ILE A 201 20.29 17.61 -6.78
C ILE A 201 19.42 16.35 -6.75
N SER A 202 18.09 16.48 -6.90
CA SER A 202 17.18 15.33 -6.93
C SER A 202 17.44 14.39 -8.10
N ILE A 203 17.79 14.90 -9.28
CA ILE A 203 18.17 14.07 -10.45
C ILE A 203 19.44 13.27 -10.14
N VAL A 204 20.45 13.89 -9.53
CA VAL A 204 21.69 13.19 -9.14
C VAL A 204 21.39 12.11 -8.11
N VAL A 205 20.59 12.42 -7.08
CA VAL A 205 20.18 11.45 -6.06
C VAL A 205 19.39 10.30 -6.69
N LEU A 206 18.48 10.57 -7.63
CA LEU A 206 17.74 9.55 -8.38
C LEU A 206 18.69 8.64 -9.17
N ALA A 207 19.68 9.21 -9.85
CA ALA A 207 20.66 8.43 -10.63
C ALA A 207 21.51 7.53 -9.72
N VAL A 208 22.05 8.09 -8.62
CA VAL A 208 22.85 7.32 -7.66
C VAL A 208 22.04 6.20 -7.02
N THR A 209 20.82 6.48 -6.55
CA THR A 209 19.95 5.47 -5.94
C THR A 209 19.51 4.40 -6.95
N SER A 210 19.30 4.75 -8.21
CA SER A 210 19.06 3.78 -9.31
C SER A 210 20.24 2.84 -9.50
N VAL A 211 21.46 3.37 -9.51
CA VAL A 211 22.69 2.57 -9.65
C VAL A 211 22.88 1.65 -8.44
N ILE A 212 22.67 2.15 -7.22
CA ILE A 212 22.71 1.34 -6.01
C ILE A 212 21.71 0.18 -6.14
N MET A 213 20.43 0.48 -6.41
CA MET A 213 19.40 -0.56 -6.53
C MET A 213 19.68 -1.55 -7.66
N LYS A 214 20.31 -1.13 -8.76
CA LYS A 214 20.72 -2.05 -9.81
C LYS A 214 21.63 -3.16 -9.25
N PHE A 215 22.69 -2.79 -8.54
CA PHE A 215 23.65 -3.75 -8.01
C PHE A 215 23.20 -4.46 -6.73
N THR A 216 22.45 -3.76 -5.86
CA THR A 216 22.03 -4.29 -4.56
C THR A 216 20.71 -5.02 -4.60
N TRP A 217 19.84 -4.76 -5.58
CA TRP A 217 18.55 -5.43 -5.72
C TRP A 217 18.45 -6.17 -7.05
N TYR A 218 18.47 -5.47 -8.18
CA TYR A 218 18.15 -6.04 -9.50
C TYR A 218 19.08 -7.21 -9.90
N ASP A 219 20.40 -7.01 -9.84
CA ASP A 219 21.38 -8.02 -10.27
C ASP A 219 21.44 -9.25 -9.36
N LYS A 220 20.89 -9.14 -8.15
CA LYS A 220 20.79 -10.27 -7.21
C LYS A 220 19.35 -10.54 -6.77
N LEU A 221 18.40 -10.28 -7.66
CA LEU A 221 17.10 -10.94 -7.67
C LEU A 221 17.40 -12.43 -7.88
N GLY A 222 17.16 -13.24 -6.85
CA GLY A 222 17.29 -14.68 -6.98
C GLY A 222 16.22 -15.20 -7.95
N PRO A 223 16.45 -16.34 -8.61
CA PRO A 223 15.37 -17.05 -9.26
C PRO A 223 14.35 -17.42 -8.18
N GLY A 224 13.22 -16.71 -8.12
CA GLY A 224 12.02 -17.25 -7.47
C GLY A 224 11.61 -18.54 -8.18
N GLU A 225 10.66 -19.30 -7.64
CA GLU A 225 10.22 -20.59 -8.21
C GLU A 225 9.74 -20.56 -9.67
N MET A 226 9.78 -19.44 -10.39
CA MET A 226 9.71 -19.47 -11.86
C MET A 226 10.81 -20.31 -12.53
N TYR A 227 11.77 -20.88 -11.76
CA TYR A 227 12.82 -21.77 -12.25
C TYR A 227 12.92 -23.13 -11.53
N MET A 228 12.02 -23.45 -10.59
CA MET A 228 11.94 -24.83 -10.08
C MET A 228 11.08 -25.62 -11.07
N THR A 229 11.72 -26.22 -12.07
CA THR A 229 11.09 -27.32 -12.82
C THR A 229 10.72 -28.43 -11.84
N GLU A 230 9.60 -29.13 -12.06
CA GLU A 230 9.07 -30.19 -11.18
C GLU A 230 10.02 -31.39 -10.96
N ASP A 231 11.26 -31.32 -11.45
CA ASP A 231 12.22 -32.42 -11.55
C ASP A 231 13.51 -32.23 -10.70
N GLU A 232 13.58 -31.28 -9.77
CA GLU A 232 14.70 -31.16 -8.78
C GLU A 232 14.20 -31.04 -7.33
#